data_AF-A0A7J2TL95-F1
#
_entry.id   AF-A0A7J2TL95-F1
#
_cell.length_a   1.000
_cell.length_b   1.000
_cell.length_c   1.000
_cell.angle_alpha   90.00
_cell.angle_beta   90.00
_cell.angle_gamma   90.00
#
_symmetry.space_group_name_H-M   'P 1'
#
loop_
_entity.id
_entity.type
_entity.pdbx_description
1 polymer ?
#
loop_
_entity_poly.entity_id
_entity_poly.type
_entity_poly.pdbx_seq_one_letter_code
_entity_poly.pdbx_strand_id
1 'polypeptide(L)'
;MVKRKRSNKNDPFGLKSFSKSLTLSSNRFKGRMAEDGFELSQRLQGHEVKKIHKGGDFVVQKRDLFGRKIGKRKTYEVKTGDSQLTKAQQKKKRQLKKNYKVVRY
;
A
#
# COMPACT_ATOMS: atom_id res chain seq x y z
N MET A 1 13.60 -38.77 1.76
CA MET A 1 14.79 -38.22 1.07
C MET A 1 14.73 -36.70 1.08
N VAL A 2 15.38 -36.05 2.06
CA VAL A 2 15.39 -34.58 2.20
C VAL A 2 16.40 -34.00 1.22
N LYS A 3 15.92 -33.32 0.16
CA LYS A 3 16.79 -32.60 -0.79
C LYS A 3 17.46 -31.42 -0.06
N ARG A 4 18.70 -31.60 0.39
CA ARG A 4 19.52 -30.48 0.91
C ARG A 4 19.77 -29.49 -0.23
N LYS A 5 19.33 -28.24 -0.08
CA LYS A 5 19.68 -27.14 -1.00
C LYS A 5 21.20 -27.01 -1.02
N ARG A 6 21.81 -27.11 -2.22
CA ARG A 6 23.25 -26.90 -2.40
C ARG A 6 23.60 -25.48 -1.93
N SER A 7 24.43 -25.35 -0.90
CA SER A 7 24.96 -24.06 -0.47
C SER A 7 25.78 -23.46 -1.62
N ASN A 8 25.53 -22.19 -1.92
CA ASN A 8 26.26 -21.47 -2.95
C ASN A 8 27.68 -21.19 -2.43
N LYS A 9 28.74 -21.60 -3.15
CA LYS A 9 30.15 -21.42 -2.70
C LYS A 9 30.50 -19.96 -2.41
N ASN A 10 29.79 -19.01 -3.01
CA ASN A 10 29.98 -17.56 -2.86
C ASN A 10 29.14 -16.90 -1.75
N ASP A 11 28.36 -17.70 -1.00
CA ASP A 11 27.63 -17.29 0.20
C ASP A 11 27.34 -18.53 1.08
N PRO A 12 28.38 -19.09 1.73
CA PRO A 12 28.29 -20.37 2.44
C PRO A 12 27.31 -20.33 3.62
N PHE A 13 27.01 -19.15 4.16
CA PHE A 13 26.09 -18.92 5.27
C PHE A 13 24.71 -18.40 4.83
N GLY A 14 24.50 -18.15 3.53
CA GLY A 14 23.22 -17.63 3.01
C GLY A 14 22.88 -16.20 3.47
N LEU A 15 23.87 -15.43 3.91
CA LEU A 15 23.69 -14.10 4.50
C LEU A 15 23.09 -13.10 3.52
N LYS A 16 23.35 -13.23 2.21
CA LYS A 16 22.76 -12.38 1.17
C LYS A 16 21.27 -12.65 1.00
N SER A 17 20.83 -13.90 1.15
CA SER A 17 19.40 -14.24 1.11
C SER A 17 18.68 -13.71 2.35
N PHE A 18 19.33 -13.78 3.52
CA PHE A 18 18.79 -13.27 4.77
C PHE A 18 18.67 -11.73 4.77
N SER A 19 19.70 -11.01 4.33
CA SER A 19 19.68 -9.54 4.22
C SER A 19 18.62 -9.04 3.23
N LYS A 20 18.44 -9.76 2.11
CA LYS A 20 17.36 -9.49 1.15
C LYS A 20 15.97 -9.73 1.76
N SER A 21 15.81 -10.76 2.58
CA SER A 21 14.56 -11.03 3.31
C SER A 21 14.25 -9.89 4.30
N LEU A 22 15.25 -9.48 5.08
CA LEU A 22 15.11 -8.39 6.05
C LEU A 22 14.72 -7.07 5.39
N THR A 23 15.39 -6.69 4.30
CA THR A 23 15.05 -5.47 3.54
C THR A 23 13.64 -5.51 2.95
N LEU A 24 13.22 -6.66 2.40
CA LEU A 24 11.84 -6.84 1.94
C LEU A 24 10.82 -6.73 3.08
N SER A 25 11.11 -7.32 4.24
CA SER A 25 10.23 -7.25 5.40
C SER A 25 10.10 -5.81 5.93
N SER A 26 11.22 -5.07 5.98
CA SER A 26 11.27 -3.67 6.39
C SER A 26 10.46 -2.80 5.43
N ASN A 27 10.59 -2.99 4.12
CA ASN A 27 9.82 -2.24 3.13
C ASN A 27 8.32 -2.52 3.23
N ARG A 28 7.91 -3.77 3.47
CA ARG A 28 6.50 -4.11 3.72
C ARG A 28 5.99 -3.46 4.99
N PHE A 29 6.78 -3.48 6.06
CA PHE A 29 6.42 -2.85 7.32
C PHE A 29 6.24 -1.33 7.15
N LYS A 30 7.19 -0.65 6.47
CA LYS A 30 7.08 0.77 6.13
C LYS A 30 5.82 1.08 5.32
N GLY A 31 5.51 0.26 4.32
CA GLY A 31 4.28 0.40 3.53
C GLY A 31 3.02 0.31 4.40
N ARG A 32 2.98 -0.68 5.30
CA ARG A 32 1.86 -0.84 6.23
C ARG A 32 1.73 0.34 7.20
N MET A 33 2.82 0.84 7.76
CA MET A 33 2.80 2.01 8.63
C MET A 33 2.28 3.27 7.90
N ALA A 34 2.66 3.46 6.64
CA ALA A 34 2.14 4.56 5.83
C ALA A 34 0.64 4.40 5.54
N GLU A 35 0.16 3.20 5.23
CA GLU A 35 -1.27 2.90 5.07
C GLU A 35 -2.05 3.18 6.36
N ASP A 36 -1.56 2.71 7.50
CA ASP A 36 -2.21 2.87 8.80
C ASP A 36 -2.25 4.36 9.21
N GLY A 37 -1.15 5.10 9.00
CA GLY A 37 -1.09 6.54 9.23
C GLY A 37 -2.04 7.33 8.32
N PHE A 38 -2.13 6.95 7.04
CA PHE A 38 -3.10 7.54 6.12
C PHE A 38 -4.53 7.29 6.59
N GLU A 39 -4.89 6.05 6.91
CA GLU A 39 -6.22 5.69 7.38
C GLU A 39 -6.59 6.48 8.65
N LEU A 40 -5.69 6.54 9.64
CA LEU A 40 -5.90 7.30 10.85
C LEU A 40 -6.14 8.79 10.55
N SER A 41 -5.29 9.40 9.71
CA SER A 41 -5.43 10.82 9.35
C SER A 41 -6.78 11.13 8.70
N GLN A 42 -7.27 10.24 7.83
CA GLN A 42 -8.55 10.43 7.15
C GLN A 42 -9.73 10.23 8.09
N ARG A 43 -9.66 9.25 9.00
CA ARG A 43 -10.69 9.04 10.02
C ARG A 43 -10.77 10.22 10.99
N LEU A 44 -9.63 10.79 11.40
CA LEU A 44 -9.59 11.99 12.25
C LEU A 44 -10.20 13.22 11.57
N GLN A 45 -10.10 13.31 10.24
CA GLN A 45 -10.78 14.35 9.45
C GLN A 45 -12.29 14.11 9.28
N GLY A 46 -12.86 13.07 9.92
CA GLY A 46 -14.28 12.72 9.79
C GLY A 46 -14.62 12.05 8.45
N HIS A 47 -13.63 11.52 7.73
CA HIS A 47 -13.88 10.76 6.51
C HIS A 47 -14.14 9.28 6.80
N GLU A 48 -15.05 8.70 6.02
CA GLU A 48 -15.20 7.25 5.93
C GLU A 48 -14.08 6.68 5.07
N VAL A 49 -13.30 5.79 5.66
CA VAL A 49 -12.20 5.08 4.99
C VAL A 49 -12.58 3.63 4.86
N LYS A 50 -12.58 3.11 3.62
CA LYS A 50 -12.77 1.69 3.33
C LYS A 50 -11.53 1.14 2.64
N LYS A 51 -10.87 0.17 3.27
CA LYS A 51 -9.75 -0.55 2.67
C LYS A 51 -10.23 -1.39 1.48
N ILE A 52 -9.52 -1.28 0.37
CA ILE A 52 -9.74 -2.06 -0.85
C ILE A 52 -8.42 -2.71 -1.24
N HIS A 53 -8.49 -3.86 -1.90
CA HIS A 53 -7.30 -4.63 -2.26
C HIS A 53 -7.00 -4.60 -3.76
N LYS A 54 -8.02 -4.35 -4.59
CA LYS A 54 -7.90 -4.38 -6.06
C LYS A 54 -7.88 -2.97 -6.65
N GLY A 55 -6.71 -2.58 -7.18
CA GLY A 55 -6.50 -1.36 -7.96
C GLY A 55 -6.62 -0.06 -7.15
N GLY A 56 -6.24 -0.10 -5.89
CA GLY A 56 -6.28 0.99 -4.92
C GLY A 56 -6.14 0.38 -3.53
N ASP A 57 -5.74 1.19 -2.55
CA ASP A 57 -5.60 0.75 -1.15
C ASP A 57 -6.80 1.20 -0.33
N PHE A 58 -7.31 2.40 -0.60
CA PHE A 58 -8.43 2.97 0.13
C PHE A 58 -9.47 3.61 -0.78
N VAL A 59 -10.70 3.62 -0.30
CA VAL A 59 -11.77 4.44 -0.83
C VAL A 59 -12.22 5.35 0.30
N VAL A 60 -12.13 6.66 0.07
CA VAL A 60 -12.42 7.69 1.05
C VAL A 60 -13.63 8.49 0.59
N GLN A 61 -14.55 8.73 1.52
CA GLN A 61 -15.72 9.56 1.31
C GLN A 61 -15.98 10.41 2.56
N LYS A 62 -16.31 11.69 2.38
CA LYS A 62 -16.61 12.57 3.51
C LYS A 62 -17.96 12.20 4.13
N ARG A 63 -18.08 12.36 5.44
CA ARG A 63 -19.36 12.27 6.15
C ARG A 63 -19.75 13.62 6.76
N ASP A 64 -21.04 13.86 6.95
CA ASP A 64 -21.52 14.94 7.82
C ASP A 64 -21.53 14.54 9.30
N LEU A 65 -21.92 15.50 10.14
CA LEU A 65 -22.12 15.34 11.58
C LEU A 65 -23.18 14.30 11.94
N PHE A 66 -24.03 13.90 11.00
CA PHE A 66 -25.07 12.88 11.17
C PHE A 66 -24.68 11.53 10.51
N GLY A 67 -23.42 11.37 10.08
CA GLY A 67 -22.89 10.15 9.51
C GLY A 67 -23.32 9.87 8.06
N ARG A 68 -24.04 10.78 7.40
CA ARG A 68 -24.45 10.64 5.99
C ARG A 68 -23.26 10.90 5.07
N LYS A 69 -23.19 10.15 3.98
CA LYS A 69 -22.12 10.25 2.97
C LYS A 69 -22.30 11.51 2.14
N ILE A 70 -21.31 12.40 2.19
CA ILE A 70 -21.31 13.66 1.47
C ILE A 70 -20.15 13.71 0.47
N GLY A 71 -20.46 14.21 -0.73
CA GLY A 71 -19.47 14.46 -1.77
C GLY A 71 -19.02 13.22 -2.54
N LYS A 72 -18.05 13.44 -3.43
CA LYS A 72 -17.56 12.42 -4.35
C LYS A 72 -16.61 11.45 -3.65
N ARG A 73 -16.87 10.17 -3.83
CA ARG A 73 -16.00 9.08 -3.42
C ARG A 73 -14.68 9.13 -4.20
N LYS A 74 -13.56 9.13 -3.48
CA LYS A 74 -12.21 9.16 -4.05
C LYS A 74 -11.48 7.87 -3.70
N THR A 75 -10.75 7.32 -4.67
CA THR A 75 -9.86 6.19 -4.45
C THR A 75 -8.46 6.71 -4.18
N TYR A 76 -7.86 6.24 -3.10
CA TYR A 76 -6.51 6.59 -2.68
C TYR A 76 -5.60 5.37 -2.80
N GLU A 77 -4.40 5.64 -3.27
CA GLU A 77 -3.29 4.71 -3.35
C GLU A 77 -2.13 5.31 -2.56
N VAL A 78 -1.61 4.55 -1.60
CA VAL A 78 -0.57 4.98 -0.68
C VAL A 78 0.73 4.30 -1.09
N LYS A 79 1.73 5.10 -1.42
CA LYS A 79 3.07 4.62 -1.82
C LYS A 79 4.11 5.20 -0.89
N THR A 80 5.07 4.38 -0.49
CA THR A 80 6.29 4.85 0.16
C THR A 80 7.36 5.13 -0.90
N GLY A 81 7.99 6.30 -0.82
CA GLY A 81 9.00 6.78 -1.77
C GLY A 81 8.52 6.80 -3.24
N ASP A 82 9.45 6.50 -4.16
CA ASP A 82 9.24 6.54 -5.60
C ASP A 82 8.68 5.24 -6.19
N SER A 83 8.05 4.41 -5.36
CA SER A 83 7.47 3.16 -5.84
C SER A 83 6.44 3.41 -6.96
N GLN A 84 6.58 2.66 -8.05
CA GLN A 84 5.75 2.82 -9.23
C GLN A 84 4.38 2.16 -9.04
N LEU A 85 3.38 2.67 -9.76
CA LEU A 85 2.05 2.05 -9.82
C LEU A 85 2.09 0.78 -10.65
N THR A 86 1.42 -0.27 -10.16
CA THR A 86 1.22 -1.49 -10.94
C THR A 86 0.32 -1.23 -12.15
N LYS A 87 0.35 -2.10 -13.18
CA LYS A 87 -0.50 -1.96 -14.37
C LYS A 87 -2.00 -1.84 -14.04
N ALA A 88 -2.47 -2.60 -13.04
CA ALA A 88 -3.86 -2.54 -12.58
C ALA A 88 -4.21 -1.20 -11.93
N GLN A 89 -3.30 -0.65 -11.11
CA GLN A 89 -3.45 0.67 -10.49
C GLN A 89 -3.41 1.79 -11.52
N GLN A 90 -2.53 1.70 -12.53
CA GLN A 90 -2.51 2.64 -13.64
C GLN A 90 -3.81 2.60 -14.44
N LYS A 91 -4.34 1.41 -14.74
CA LYS A 91 -5.64 1.26 -15.42
C LYS A 91 -6.76 1.93 -14.61
N LYS A 92 -6.80 1.69 -13.29
CA LYS A 92 -7.81 2.29 -12.42
C LYS A 92 -7.66 3.80 -12.26
N LYS A 93 -6.41 4.30 -12.20
CA LYS A 93 -6.10 5.74 -12.28
C LYS A 93 -6.63 6.38 -13.55
N ARG A 94 -6.44 5.73 -14.70
CA ARG A 94 -6.97 6.20 -16.00
C ARG A 94 -8.49 6.20 -16.03
N GLN A 95 -9.14 5.17 -15.47
CA GLN A 95 -10.60 5.07 -15.40
C GLN A 95 -11.23 6.14 -14.50
N LEU A 96 -10.65 6.34 -13.31
CA LEU A 96 -11.22 7.23 -12.28
C LEU A 96 -10.74 8.69 -12.41
N LYS A 97 -9.70 8.96 -13.21
CA LYS A 97 -9.14 10.28 -13.49
C LYS A 97 -8.94 11.09 -12.19
N LYS A 98 -9.69 12.19 -12.02
CA LYS A 98 -9.59 13.11 -10.87
C LYS A 98 -9.98 12.47 -9.53
N ASN A 99 -10.72 11.36 -9.56
CA ASN A 99 -11.15 10.63 -8.37
C ASN A 99 -10.12 9.62 -7.86
N TYR A 100 -9.02 9.39 -8.61
CA TYR A 100 -7.91 8.56 -8.14
C TYR A 100 -6.75 9.44 -7.69
N LYS A 101 -6.34 9.29 -6.44
CA LYS A 101 -5.26 10.07 -5.82
C LYS A 101 -4.17 9.13 -5.37
N VAL A 102 -2.93 9.48 -5.69
CA VAL A 102 -1.74 8.79 -5.20
C VAL A 102 -1.13 9.68 -4.15
N VAL A 103 -0.96 9.16 -2.95
CA VAL A 103 -0.29 9.83 -1.84
C VAL A 103 1.05 9.15 -1.65
N ARG A 104 2.11 9.96 -1.62
CA ARG A 104 3.47 9.48 -1.40
C ARG A 104 3.93 9.94 -0.02
N TYR A 105 4.41 8.99 0.77
CA TYR A 105 5.06 9.22 2.06
C TYR A 105 6.56 8.96 1.94
#